data_AF-A0A1Y0L6W2-F1
#
_entry.id   AF-A0A1Y0L6W2-F1
#
_cell.length_a   1.000
_cell.length_b   1.000
_cell.length_c   1.000
_cell.angle_alpha   90.00
_cell.angle_beta   90.00
_cell.angle_gamma   90.00
#
_symmetry.space_group_name_H-M   'P 1'
#
loop_
_entity.id
_entity.type
_entity.pdbx_description
1 polymer ?
#
loop_
_entity_poly.entity_id
_entity_poly.type
_entity_poly.pdbx_seq_one_letter_code
_entity_poly.pdbx_strand_id
1 'polypeptide(L)'
;MSEMTDLPEAVRNYLDSLSYELRFERKYAAEICDEIGNHFYDALACSTAPDSDNTARQLTREFGSPQFLAADFAAILMTRKLRNSLFIDLSIMVAIGLAVINCLSASKEGLAVLFACISGAVTWGALLWIQIKGLNGSKLYHWLCTPMIASHITSLFLALALLRDCCFTVHTSIIYASFEVAATFVLAGRFIYIRKRSKIMCQLWQKVATND
;
A
#
# COMPACT_ATOMS: atom_id res chain seq x y z
N MET A 1 9.66 6.27 -26.20
CA MET A 1 10.86 6.45 -25.34
C MET A 1 11.88 7.40 -25.98
N SER A 2 11.46 8.56 -26.50
CA SER A 2 12.39 9.48 -27.22
C SER A 2 12.01 10.97 -27.15
N GLU A 3 11.34 11.43 -26.09
CA GLU A 3 11.02 12.87 -25.91
C GLU A 3 11.66 13.51 -24.67
N MET A 4 12.19 12.73 -23.73
CA MET A 4 12.80 13.27 -22.50
C MET A 4 14.24 13.79 -22.66
N THR A 5 14.90 13.52 -23.79
CA THR A 5 16.27 14.01 -24.03
C THR A 5 16.32 15.53 -24.22
N ASP A 6 15.21 16.13 -24.65
CA ASP A 6 15.13 17.55 -24.99
C ASP A 6 14.79 18.42 -23.76
N LEU A 7 14.53 17.81 -22.61
CA LEU A 7 14.27 18.52 -21.36
C LEU A 7 15.55 19.13 -20.78
N PRO A 8 15.49 20.34 -20.18
CA PRO A 8 16.62 20.94 -19.47
C PRO A 8 17.15 20.05 -18.35
N GLU A 9 18.43 20.23 -18.00
CA GLU A 9 19.13 19.36 -17.06
C GLU A 9 18.45 19.32 -15.68
N ALA A 10 17.96 20.47 -15.21
CA ALA A 10 17.24 20.57 -13.94
C ALA A 10 16.00 19.67 -13.89
N VAL A 11 15.24 19.58 -14.98
CA VAL A 11 14.04 18.73 -15.07
C VAL A 11 14.43 17.26 -15.12
N ARG A 12 15.46 16.89 -15.89
CA ARG A 12 15.93 15.50 -15.95
C ARG A 12 16.40 15.01 -14.58
N ASN A 13 17.21 15.81 -13.88
CA ASN A 13 17.68 15.49 -12.53
C ASN A 13 16.51 15.34 -11.53
N TYR A 14 15.46 16.16 -11.70
CA TYR A 14 14.24 16.05 -10.91
C TYR A 14 13.50 14.73 -11.17
N LEU A 15 13.27 14.39 -12.44
CA LEU A 15 12.57 13.18 -12.85
C LEU A 15 13.36 11.92 -12.47
N ASP A 16 14.69 11.93 -12.57
CA ASP A 16 15.55 10.83 -12.14
C ASP A 16 15.46 10.63 -10.62
N SER A 17 15.46 11.72 -9.85
CA SER A 17 15.27 11.68 -8.40
C SER A 17 13.89 11.12 -8.03
N LEU A 18 12.85 11.55 -8.74
CA LEU A 18 11.48 11.07 -8.54
C LEU A 18 11.35 9.58 -8.90
N SER A 19 11.89 9.17 -10.04
CA SER A 19 11.94 7.77 -10.49
C SER A 19 12.66 6.87 -9.48
N TYR A 20 13.77 7.36 -8.93
CA TYR A 20 14.50 6.65 -7.88
C TYR A 20 13.66 6.46 -6.61
N GLU A 21 12.93 7.48 -6.15
CA GLU A 21 12.07 7.36 -4.98
C GLU A 21 10.83 6.47 -5.26
N LEU A 22 10.30 6.49 -6.49
CA LEU A 22 9.18 5.65 -6.92
C LEU A 22 9.57 4.21 -7.33
N ARG A 23 10.85 3.81 -7.22
CA ARG A 23 11.36 2.49 -7.67
C ARG A 23 10.66 1.27 -7.07
N PHE A 24 9.94 1.44 -5.95
CA PHE A 24 9.14 0.39 -5.33
C PHE A 24 7.94 -0.03 -6.19
N GLU A 25 7.55 0.78 -7.18
CA GLU A 25 6.50 0.52 -8.17
C GLU A 25 6.97 0.97 -9.56
N ARG A 26 7.97 0.29 -10.13
CA ARG A 26 8.61 0.68 -11.42
C ARG A 26 7.64 1.01 -12.55
N LYS A 27 6.52 0.27 -12.68
CA LYS A 27 5.50 0.54 -13.70
C LYS A 27 4.88 1.92 -13.52
N TYR A 28 4.45 2.24 -12.30
CA TYR A 28 3.87 3.54 -11.97
C TYR A 28 4.91 4.66 -12.00
N ALA A 29 6.16 4.37 -11.60
CA ALA A 29 7.25 5.34 -11.69
C ALA A 29 7.44 5.84 -13.12
N ALA A 30 7.43 4.93 -14.11
CA ALA A 30 7.54 5.30 -15.51
C ALA A 30 6.35 6.14 -15.99
N GLU A 31 5.11 5.71 -15.69
CA GLU A 31 3.89 6.45 -16.06
C GLU A 31 3.85 7.86 -15.44
N ILE A 32 4.19 7.98 -14.15
CA ILE A 32 4.20 9.26 -13.43
C ILE A 32 5.31 10.18 -13.95
N CYS A 33 6.52 9.66 -14.17
CA CYS A 33 7.62 10.48 -14.69
C CYS A 33 7.33 10.96 -16.12
N ASP A 34 6.65 10.15 -16.94
CA ASP A 34 6.21 10.52 -18.28
C ASP A 34 5.17 11.64 -18.24
N GLU A 35 4.13 11.49 -17.41
CA GLU A 35 3.08 12.50 -17.22
C GLU A 35 3.65 13.84 -16.71
N ILE A 36 4.49 13.80 -15.68
CA ILE A 36 5.14 15.00 -15.13
C ILE A 36 6.13 15.60 -16.13
N GLY A 37 6.87 14.76 -16.86
CA GLY A 37 7.78 15.20 -17.91
C GLY A 37 7.06 15.98 -19.01
N ASN A 38 5.89 15.49 -19.44
CA ASN A 38 5.03 16.18 -20.40
C ASN A 38 4.51 17.52 -19.86
N HIS A 39 4.09 17.57 -18.59
CA HIS A 39 3.70 18.84 -17.97
C HIS A 39 4.84 19.85 -17.86
N PHE A 40 6.06 19.41 -17.57
CA PHE A 40 7.22 20.28 -17.60
C PHE A 40 7.56 20.75 -19.01
N TYR A 41 7.45 19.88 -20.01
CA TYR A 41 7.63 20.24 -21.41
C TYR A 41 6.63 21.33 -21.83
N ASP A 42 5.34 21.13 -21.55
CA ASP A 42 4.28 22.09 -21.87
C ASP A 42 4.49 23.43 -21.17
N ALA A 43 4.85 23.41 -19.89
CA ALA A 43 5.11 24.62 -19.10
C ALA A 43 6.32 25.40 -19.63
N LEU A 44 7.39 24.70 -20.03
CA LEU A 44 8.57 25.31 -20.64
C LEU A 44 8.25 25.88 -22.02
N ALA A 45 7.46 25.18 -22.83
CA ALA A 45 7.03 25.65 -24.15
C ALA A 45 6.15 26.92 -24.07
N CYS A 46 5.40 27.09 -22.98
CA CYS A 46 4.60 28.30 -22.73
C CYS A 46 5.41 29.46 -22.13
N SER A 47 6.64 29.22 -21.69
CA SER A 47 7.46 30.26 -21.08
C SER A 47 7.96 31.25 -22.13
N THR A 48 7.78 32.54 -21.87
CA THR A 48 8.35 33.63 -22.67
C THR A 48 9.74 34.04 -22.20
N ALA A 49 10.28 33.38 -21.17
CA ALA A 49 11.58 33.70 -20.62
C ALA A 49 12.71 33.26 -21.58
N PRO A 50 13.75 34.08 -21.77
CA PRO A 50 14.84 33.78 -22.70
C PRO A 50 15.80 32.69 -22.20
N ASP A 51 15.80 32.37 -20.90
CA ASP A 51 16.68 31.38 -20.28
C ASP A 51 15.87 30.16 -19.81
N SER A 52 15.82 29.13 -20.65
CA SER A 52 15.08 27.90 -20.40
C SER A 52 15.59 27.11 -19.19
N ASP A 53 16.89 27.19 -18.88
CA ASP A 53 17.48 26.43 -17.78
C ASP A 53 17.15 27.08 -16.43
N ASN A 54 17.13 28.41 -16.37
CA ASN A 54 16.67 29.12 -15.18
C ASN A 54 15.15 28.93 -14.95
N THR A 55 14.33 28.98 -16.01
CA THR A 55 12.90 28.64 -15.91
C THR A 55 12.70 27.21 -15.41
N ALA A 56 13.45 26.24 -15.93
CA ALA A 56 13.39 24.85 -15.47
C ALA A 56 13.75 24.69 -13.98
N ARG A 57 14.76 25.40 -13.49
CA ARG A 57 15.12 25.41 -12.05
C ARG A 57 14.04 26.03 -11.20
N GLN A 58 13.42 27.11 -11.66
CA GLN A 58 12.31 27.73 -10.95
C GLN A 58 11.09 26.79 -10.91
N LEU A 59 10.73 26.22 -12.05
CA LEU A 59 9.60 25.30 -12.20
C LEU A 59 9.75 24.07 -11.29
N THR A 60 10.94 23.45 -11.27
CA THR A 60 11.22 22.30 -10.39
C THR A 60 11.23 22.67 -8.90
N ARG A 61 11.59 23.90 -8.53
CA ARG A 61 11.47 24.40 -7.15
C ARG A 61 10.00 24.61 -6.75
N GLU A 62 9.20 25.19 -7.64
CA GLU A 62 7.78 25.45 -7.40
C GLU A 62 6.97 24.14 -7.32
N PHE A 63 7.38 23.10 -8.06
CA PHE A 63 6.76 21.78 -8.00
C PHE A 63 6.99 21.05 -6.66
N GLY A 64 7.98 21.46 -5.88
CA GLY A 64 8.30 20.88 -4.58
C GLY A 64 9.20 19.65 -4.65
N SER A 65 9.56 19.09 -3.48
CA SER A 65 10.57 18.03 -3.42
C SER A 65 10.08 16.71 -4.07
N PRO A 66 10.93 16.01 -4.83
CA PRO A 66 10.59 14.69 -5.39
C PRO A 66 10.18 13.68 -4.31
N GLN A 67 10.74 13.80 -3.10
CA GLN A 67 10.43 12.92 -1.97
C GLN A 67 8.99 13.12 -1.47
N PHE A 68 8.54 14.38 -1.36
CA PHE A 68 7.18 14.69 -0.93
C PHE A 68 6.17 14.18 -1.96
N LEU A 69 6.43 14.43 -3.24
CA LEU A 69 5.57 13.95 -4.32
C LEU A 69 5.51 12.41 -4.35
N ALA A 70 6.67 11.75 -4.22
CA ALA A 70 6.73 10.31 -4.11
C ALA A 70 5.93 9.79 -2.90
N ALA A 71 5.90 10.51 -1.78
CA ALA A 71 5.15 10.15 -0.57
C ALA A 71 3.64 10.23 -0.76
N ASP A 72 3.18 11.26 -1.44
CA ASP A 72 1.76 11.42 -1.76
C ASP A 72 1.27 10.34 -2.74
N PHE A 73 2.03 10.09 -3.81
CA PHE A 73 1.71 9.00 -4.73
C PHE A 73 1.74 7.62 -4.04
N ALA A 74 2.74 7.41 -3.20
CA ALA A 74 2.88 6.22 -2.38
C ALA A 74 1.64 6.00 -1.49
N ALA A 75 1.15 7.05 -0.82
CA ALA A 75 -0.05 7.00 0.00
C ALA A 75 -1.32 6.72 -0.80
N ILE A 76 -1.50 7.38 -1.95
CA ILE A 76 -2.65 7.17 -2.85
C ILE A 76 -2.66 5.73 -3.39
N LEU A 77 -1.51 5.25 -3.87
CA LEU A 77 -1.37 3.91 -4.42
C LEU A 77 -1.60 2.84 -3.34
N MET A 78 -1.09 3.05 -2.13
CA MET A 78 -1.37 2.15 -1.00
C MET A 78 -2.85 2.16 -0.64
N THR A 79 -3.51 3.30 -0.64
CA THR A 79 -4.95 3.39 -0.38
C THR A 79 -5.75 2.61 -1.42
N ARG A 80 -5.41 2.73 -2.71
CA ARG A 80 -6.04 1.95 -3.80
C ARG A 80 -5.80 0.45 -3.64
N LYS A 81 -4.56 0.03 -3.37
CA LYS A 81 -4.22 -1.39 -3.18
C LYS A 81 -4.85 -1.97 -1.91
N LEU A 82 -4.85 -1.23 -0.82
CA LEU A 82 -5.54 -1.61 0.42
C LEU A 82 -7.04 -1.75 0.18
N ARG A 83 -7.68 -0.87 -0.61
CA ARG A 83 -9.09 -1.01 -0.98
C ARG A 83 -9.37 -2.31 -1.73
N ASN A 84 -8.54 -2.68 -2.71
CA ASN A 84 -8.73 -3.95 -3.41
C ASN A 84 -8.44 -5.15 -2.49
N SER A 85 -7.39 -5.07 -1.67
CA SER A 85 -7.10 -6.10 -0.66
C SER A 85 -8.21 -6.23 0.37
N LEU A 86 -8.91 -5.14 0.71
CA LEU A 86 -10.00 -5.13 1.67
C LEU A 86 -11.22 -5.92 1.22
N PHE A 87 -11.55 -5.88 -0.08
CA PHE A 87 -12.66 -6.69 -0.60
C PHE A 87 -12.34 -8.17 -0.47
N ILE A 88 -11.08 -8.54 -0.70
CA ILE A 88 -10.59 -9.90 -0.50
C ILE A 88 -10.60 -10.25 1.01
N ASP A 89 -10.23 -9.32 1.88
CA ASP A 89 -10.26 -9.54 3.34
C ASP A 89 -11.66 -9.71 3.86
N LEU A 90 -12.58 -8.89 3.36
CA LEU A 90 -13.99 -8.98 3.72
C LEU A 90 -14.56 -10.33 3.29
N SER A 91 -14.26 -10.77 2.06
CA SER A 91 -14.77 -12.07 1.59
C SER A 91 -14.19 -13.23 2.39
N ILE A 92 -12.89 -13.18 2.73
CA ILE A 92 -12.25 -14.17 3.62
C ILE A 92 -12.89 -14.13 5.02
N MET A 93 -13.05 -12.95 5.62
CA MET A 93 -13.67 -12.81 6.94
C MET A 93 -15.12 -13.28 6.97
N VAL A 94 -15.91 -12.97 5.94
CA VAL A 94 -17.30 -13.43 5.83
C VAL A 94 -17.33 -14.95 5.66
N ALA A 95 -16.48 -15.52 4.80
CA ALA A 95 -16.40 -16.96 4.61
C ALA A 95 -16.01 -17.69 5.91
N ILE A 96 -15.01 -17.18 6.62
CA ILE A 96 -14.56 -17.73 7.91
C ILE A 96 -15.63 -17.53 8.98
N GLY A 97 -16.26 -16.35 9.04
CA GLY A 97 -17.35 -16.05 9.96
C GLY A 97 -18.54 -16.99 9.76
N LEU A 98 -18.94 -17.25 8.51
CA LEU A 98 -20.00 -18.19 8.17
C LEU A 98 -19.62 -19.64 8.54
N ALA A 99 -18.40 -20.06 8.21
CA ALA A 99 -17.89 -21.38 8.59
C ALA A 99 -17.87 -21.55 10.12
N VAL A 100 -17.50 -20.49 10.83
CA VAL A 100 -17.40 -20.48 12.29
C VAL A 100 -18.75 -20.37 12.96
N ILE A 101 -19.75 -19.67 12.41
CA ILE A 101 -21.14 -19.75 12.92
C ILE A 101 -21.68 -21.18 12.77
N ASN A 102 -21.37 -21.83 11.65
CA ASN A 102 -21.76 -23.22 11.42
C ASN A 102 -21.00 -24.22 12.33
N CYS A 103 -19.73 -23.93 12.68
CA CYS A 103 -18.90 -24.80 13.55
C CYS A 103 -19.01 -24.49 15.06
N LEU A 104 -19.24 -23.24 15.46
CA LEU A 104 -19.41 -22.80 16.87
C LEU A 104 -20.69 -23.32 17.50
N SER A 105 -21.63 -23.84 16.70
CA SER A 105 -22.67 -24.71 17.22
C SER A 105 -22.12 -25.98 17.91
N ALA A 106 -20.79 -26.27 17.83
CA ALA A 106 -20.20 -27.50 18.35
C ALA A 106 -18.97 -27.40 19.29
N SER A 107 -18.11 -26.36 19.31
CA SER A 107 -16.92 -26.36 20.23
C SER A 107 -16.29 -24.98 20.59
N LYS A 108 -15.47 -24.95 21.66
CA LYS A 108 -14.93 -23.77 22.38
C LYS A 108 -13.76 -23.01 21.71
N GLU A 109 -13.44 -23.26 20.44
CA GLU A 109 -12.19 -22.79 19.81
C GLU A 109 -12.28 -21.42 19.10
N GLY A 110 -13.41 -20.72 19.19
CA GLY A 110 -13.70 -19.50 18.42
C GLY A 110 -12.92 -18.22 18.76
N LEU A 111 -12.06 -18.19 19.78
CA LEU A 111 -11.39 -16.95 20.22
C LEU A 111 -10.45 -16.37 19.16
N ALA A 112 -9.63 -17.20 18.50
CA ALA A 112 -8.69 -16.72 17.48
C ALA A 112 -9.42 -16.13 16.26
N VAL A 113 -10.54 -16.74 15.89
CA VAL A 113 -11.41 -16.24 14.82
C VAL A 113 -12.07 -14.92 15.22
N LEU A 114 -12.57 -14.84 16.45
CA LEU A 114 -13.19 -13.61 16.97
C LEU A 114 -12.21 -12.43 16.95
N PHE A 115 -10.94 -12.65 17.34
CA PHE A 115 -9.89 -11.65 17.20
C PHE A 115 -9.63 -11.25 15.74
N ALA A 116 -9.59 -12.21 14.82
CA ALA A 116 -9.42 -11.91 13.38
C ALA A 116 -10.59 -11.09 12.81
N CYS A 117 -11.83 -11.40 13.21
CA CYS A 117 -13.02 -10.65 12.81
C CYS A 117 -13.00 -9.22 13.37
N ILE A 118 -12.65 -9.04 14.65
CA ILE A 118 -12.55 -7.71 15.26
C ILE A 118 -11.44 -6.89 14.59
N SER A 119 -10.25 -7.47 14.38
CA SER A 119 -9.14 -6.75 13.76
C SER A 119 -9.44 -6.37 12.31
N GLY A 120 -10.12 -7.21 11.55
CA GLY A 120 -10.54 -6.86 10.20
C GLY A 120 -11.69 -5.84 10.18
N ALA A 121 -12.62 -5.86 11.14
CA ALA A 121 -13.63 -4.80 11.30
C ALA A 121 -12.99 -3.43 11.59
N VAL A 122 -11.96 -3.40 12.45
CA VAL A 122 -11.17 -2.18 12.72
C VAL A 122 -10.46 -1.70 11.45
N THR A 123 -9.88 -2.63 10.67
CA THR A 123 -9.24 -2.31 9.39
C THR A 123 -10.24 -1.65 8.43
N TRP A 124 -11.45 -2.20 8.35
CA TRP A 124 -12.56 -1.69 7.54
C TRP A 124 -13.03 -0.30 8.00
N GLY A 125 -13.26 -0.13 9.29
CA GLY A 125 -13.70 1.14 9.88
C GLY A 125 -12.69 2.26 9.62
N ALA A 126 -11.40 1.98 9.81
CA ALA A 126 -10.34 2.97 9.55
C ALA A 126 -10.28 3.40 8.08
N LEU A 127 -10.43 2.46 7.13
CA LEU A 127 -10.37 2.77 5.71
C LEU A 127 -11.63 3.47 5.19
N LEU A 128 -12.82 3.11 5.69
CA LEU A 128 -14.04 3.87 5.43
C LEU A 128 -13.93 5.30 5.96
N TRP A 129 -13.36 5.47 7.16
CA TRP A 129 -13.14 6.79 7.73
C TRP A 129 -12.22 7.66 6.88
N ILE A 130 -11.11 7.09 6.38
CA ILE A 130 -10.18 7.77 5.45
C ILE A 130 -10.92 8.24 4.19
N GLN A 131 -11.78 7.39 3.62
CA GLN A 131 -12.55 7.73 2.41
C GLN A 131 -13.57 8.84 2.67
N ILE A 132 -14.31 8.76 3.78
CA ILE A 132 -15.35 9.76 4.14
C ILE A 132 -14.71 11.12 4.41
N LYS A 133 -13.53 11.15 5.04
CA LYS A 133 -12.87 12.40 5.43
C LYS A 133 -12.02 13.03 4.34
N GLY A 134 -11.81 12.37 3.19
CA GLY A 134 -11.00 12.91 2.10
C GLY A 134 -9.60 13.31 2.54
N LEU A 135 -8.97 12.48 3.39
CA LEU A 135 -7.65 12.78 3.95
C LEU A 135 -6.59 12.75 2.85
N ASN A 136 -5.74 13.78 2.80
CA ASN A 136 -4.61 13.90 1.87
C ASN A 136 -3.29 14.14 2.63
N GLY A 137 -2.16 13.92 1.97
CA GLY A 137 -0.83 14.23 2.49
C GLY A 137 -0.44 13.51 3.79
N SER A 138 0.22 14.22 4.69
CA SER A 138 0.70 13.70 5.98
C SER A 138 -0.41 13.14 6.88
N LYS A 139 -1.62 13.73 6.82
CA LYS A 139 -2.79 13.22 7.55
C LYS A 139 -3.20 11.85 7.03
N LEU A 140 -3.22 11.65 5.71
CA LEU A 140 -3.53 10.36 5.11
C LEU A 140 -2.55 9.27 5.59
N TYR A 141 -1.26 9.57 5.65
CA TYR A 141 -0.25 8.63 6.13
C TYR A 141 -0.45 8.20 7.58
N HIS A 142 -0.67 9.15 8.49
CA HIS A 142 -0.88 8.82 9.90
C HIS A 142 -2.06 7.85 10.08
N TRP A 143 -3.13 8.07 9.32
CA TRP A 143 -4.31 7.22 9.36
C TRP A 143 -4.14 5.89 8.60
N LEU A 144 -3.26 5.81 7.60
CA LEU A 144 -2.93 4.58 6.86
C LEU A 144 -2.18 3.54 7.70
N CYS A 145 -1.45 3.97 8.74
CA CYS A 145 -0.73 3.07 9.63
C CYS A 145 -1.68 2.12 10.37
N THR A 146 -2.82 2.62 10.85
CA THR A 146 -3.81 1.84 11.60
C THR A 146 -4.37 0.64 10.83
N PRO A 147 -4.94 0.78 9.61
CA PRO A 147 -5.42 -0.35 8.83
C PRO A 147 -4.29 -1.27 8.37
N MET A 148 -3.08 -0.76 8.12
CA MET A 148 -1.94 -1.64 7.81
C MET A 148 -1.58 -2.55 9.00
N ILE A 149 -1.46 -1.99 10.20
CA ILE A 149 -1.19 -2.74 11.43
C ILE A 149 -2.32 -3.73 11.71
N ALA A 150 -3.57 -3.31 11.56
CA ALA A 150 -4.73 -4.17 11.78
C ALA A 150 -4.78 -5.32 10.76
N SER A 151 -4.45 -5.08 9.47
CA SER A 151 -4.33 -6.13 8.45
C SER A 151 -3.20 -7.11 8.73
N HIS A 152 -2.06 -6.62 9.26
CA HIS A 152 -0.95 -7.44 9.73
C HIS A 152 -1.35 -8.39 10.85
N ILE A 153 -2.00 -7.82 11.88
CA ILE A 153 -2.47 -8.55 13.04
C ILE A 153 -3.48 -9.61 12.61
N THR A 154 -4.44 -9.25 11.76
CA THR A 154 -5.45 -10.17 11.21
C THR A 154 -4.79 -11.34 10.49
N SER A 155 -3.86 -11.06 9.57
CA SER A 155 -3.17 -12.10 8.78
C SER A 155 -2.35 -13.04 9.66
N LEU A 156 -1.68 -12.50 10.69
CA LEU A 156 -0.87 -13.29 11.62
C LEU A 156 -1.74 -14.20 12.49
N PHE A 157 -2.80 -13.67 13.09
CA PHE A 157 -3.71 -14.47 13.91
C PHE A 157 -4.40 -15.56 13.10
N LEU A 158 -4.80 -15.26 11.87
CA LEU A 158 -5.40 -16.24 10.98
C LEU A 158 -4.41 -17.36 10.60
N ALA A 159 -3.17 -17.00 10.28
CA ALA A 159 -2.13 -17.98 9.99
C ALA A 159 -1.80 -18.85 11.22
N LEU A 160 -1.73 -18.27 12.42
CA LEU A 160 -1.51 -19.01 13.66
C LEU A 160 -2.68 -19.94 14.00
N ALA A 161 -3.92 -19.51 13.73
CA ALA A 161 -5.10 -20.34 13.92
C ALA A 161 -5.07 -21.56 13.00
N LEU A 162 -4.80 -21.37 11.70
CA LEU A 162 -4.70 -22.46 10.73
C LEU A 162 -3.51 -23.39 11.01
N LEU A 163 -2.36 -22.84 11.42
CA LEU A 163 -1.19 -23.65 11.79
C LEU A 163 -1.50 -24.51 13.02
N ARG A 164 -2.18 -23.93 14.01
CA ARG A 164 -2.61 -24.68 15.20
C ARG A 164 -3.58 -25.79 14.81
N ASP A 165 -4.58 -25.51 13.98
CA ASP A 165 -5.54 -26.52 13.53
C ASP A 165 -4.83 -27.68 12.81
N CYS A 166 -3.91 -27.35 11.90
CA CYS A 166 -3.08 -28.32 11.19
C CYS A 166 -2.18 -29.18 12.11
N CYS A 167 -1.72 -28.65 13.25
CA CYS A 167 -0.87 -29.40 14.19
C CYS A 167 -1.65 -30.28 15.17
N PHE A 168 -2.88 -29.91 15.54
CA PHE A 168 -3.61 -30.54 16.65
C PHE A 168 -4.85 -31.33 16.20
N THR A 169 -5.36 -31.10 14.99
CA THR A 169 -6.57 -31.74 14.49
C THR A 169 -6.23 -32.95 13.63
N VAL A 170 -6.77 -34.11 13.99
CA VAL A 170 -6.68 -35.32 13.15
C VAL A 170 -7.65 -35.16 11.99
N HIS A 171 -7.16 -34.68 10.85
CA HIS A 171 -7.98 -34.52 9.65
C HIS A 171 -8.34 -35.87 9.05
N THR A 172 -9.64 -36.10 8.84
CA THR A 172 -10.16 -37.29 8.14
C THR A 172 -10.11 -37.15 6.62
N SER A 173 -9.92 -35.93 6.09
CA SER A 173 -9.89 -35.64 4.65
C SER A 173 -8.60 -34.92 4.24
N ILE A 174 -7.87 -35.52 3.29
CA ILE A 174 -6.63 -34.98 2.70
C ILE A 174 -6.89 -33.62 2.02
N ILE A 175 -8.08 -33.45 1.42
CA ILE A 175 -8.45 -32.21 0.72
C ILE A 175 -8.45 -31.04 1.70
N TYR A 176 -9.01 -31.23 2.88
CA TYR A 176 -9.12 -30.18 3.89
C TYR A 176 -7.73 -29.78 4.43
N ALA A 177 -6.89 -30.76 4.77
CA ALA A 177 -5.52 -30.50 5.18
C ALA A 177 -4.71 -29.74 4.11
N SER A 178 -4.86 -30.10 2.83
CA SER A 178 -4.18 -29.40 1.73
C SER A 178 -4.63 -27.94 1.58
N PHE A 179 -5.92 -27.67 1.81
CA PHE A 179 -6.48 -26.33 1.77
C PHE A 179 -5.93 -25.45 2.90
N GLU A 180 -5.87 -25.95 4.14
CA GLU A 180 -5.36 -25.20 5.29
C GLU A 180 -3.88 -24.87 5.17
N VAL A 181 -3.08 -25.82 4.68
CA VAL A 181 -1.66 -25.60 4.39
C VAL A 181 -1.50 -24.51 3.33
N ALA A 182 -2.24 -24.59 2.22
CA ALA A 182 -2.21 -23.58 1.17
C ALA A 182 -2.65 -22.20 1.69
N ALA A 183 -3.72 -22.13 2.47
CA ALA A 183 -4.21 -20.89 3.07
C ALA A 183 -3.17 -20.28 4.02
N THR A 184 -2.50 -21.10 4.83
CA THR A 184 -1.41 -20.67 5.71
C THR A 184 -0.25 -20.06 4.93
N PHE A 185 0.20 -20.71 3.85
CA PHE A 185 1.25 -20.17 2.99
C PHE A 185 0.85 -18.86 2.30
N VAL A 186 -0.39 -18.75 1.82
CA VAL A 186 -0.91 -17.52 1.21
C VAL A 186 -0.93 -16.37 2.22
N LEU A 187 -1.40 -16.62 3.45
CA LEU A 187 -1.42 -15.61 4.52
C LEU A 187 -0.03 -15.21 4.97
N ALA A 188 0.91 -16.15 5.07
CA ALA A 188 2.31 -15.87 5.40
C ALA A 188 2.98 -15.03 4.29
N GLY A 189 2.81 -15.42 3.03
CA GLY A 189 3.32 -14.67 1.88
C GLY A 189 2.75 -13.25 1.83
N ARG A 190 1.46 -13.12 2.12
CA ARG A 190 0.80 -11.82 2.26
C ARG A 190 1.35 -10.99 3.41
N PHE A 191 1.53 -11.57 4.60
CA PHE A 191 2.11 -10.88 5.75
C PHE A 191 3.50 -10.30 5.40
N ILE A 192 4.34 -11.11 4.76
CA ILE A 192 5.66 -10.68 4.28
C ILE A 192 5.54 -9.55 3.26
N TYR A 193 4.61 -9.67 2.32
CA TYR A 193 4.36 -8.66 1.29
C TYR A 193 3.95 -7.30 1.90
N ILE A 194 2.93 -7.29 2.77
CA ILE A 194 2.49 -6.06 3.44
C ILE A 194 3.62 -5.48 4.29
N ARG A 195 4.44 -6.32 4.95
CA ARG A 195 5.51 -5.86 5.85
C ARG A 195 6.61 -5.16 5.07
N LYS A 196 6.99 -5.72 3.92
CA LYS A 196 7.95 -5.10 2.99
C LYS A 196 7.44 -3.74 2.51
N ARG A 197 6.16 -3.65 2.12
CA ARG A 197 5.54 -2.40 1.66
C ARG A 197 5.45 -1.36 2.78
N SER A 198 5.05 -1.76 3.97
CA SER A 198 5.01 -0.90 5.17
C SER A 198 6.37 -0.29 5.44
N LYS A 199 7.45 -1.09 5.39
CA LYS A 199 8.80 -0.61 5.65
C LYS A 199 9.22 0.46 4.65
N ILE A 200 8.94 0.25 3.36
CA ILE A 200 9.25 1.22 2.30
C ILE A 200 8.50 2.54 2.55
N MET A 201 7.21 2.46 2.86
CA MET A 201 6.39 3.64 3.19
C MET A 201 6.96 4.41 4.38
N CYS A 202 7.27 3.71 5.48
CA CYS A 202 7.83 4.35 6.66
C CYS A 202 9.19 4.99 6.39
N GLN A 203 10.05 4.34 5.61
CA GLN A 203 11.35 4.92 5.24
C GLN A 203 11.19 6.19 4.39
N LEU A 204 10.22 6.20 3.48
CA LEU A 204 9.98 7.33 2.60
C LEU A 204 9.40 8.52 3.39
N TRP A 205 8.46 8.28 4.30
CA TRP A 205 7.94 9.32 5.20
C TRP A 205 8.96 9.81 6.22
N GLN A 206 9.86 8.93 6.69
CA GLN A 206 10.97 9.34 7.55
C GLN A 206 11.90 10.31 6.82
N LYS A 207 12.20 10.07 5.54
CA LYS A 207 13.00 11.00 4.72
C LYS A 207 12.31 12.34 4.53
N VAL A 208 10.99 12.35 4.31
CA VAL A 208 10.21 13.59 4.20
C VAL A 208 10.31 14.38 5.50
N ALA A 209 10.06 13.74 6.64
CA ALA A 209 10.10 14.40 7.95
C ALA A 209 11.49 14.92 8.36
N THR A 210 12.59 14.40 7.78
CA THR A 210 13.95 14.90 8.03
C THR A 210 14.37 16.04 7.10
N ASN A 211 13.64 16.24 6.00
CA ASN A 211 13.93 17.25 4.99
C ASN A 211 13.03 18.49 5.08
N ASP A 212 12.02 18.45 5.96
CA ASP A 212 11.20 19.60 6.41
C ASP A 212 11.88 20.32 7.58
#